data_AF-A0A7Y6AGC6-F1
#
_entry.id   AF-A0A7Y6AGC6-F1
#
_cell.length_a   1.000
_cell.length_b   1.000
_cell.length_c   1.000
_cell.angle_alpha   90.00
_cell.angle_beta   90.00
_cell.angle_gamma   90.00
#
_symmetry.space_group_name_H-M   'P 1'
#
loop_
_entity.id
_entity.type
_entity.pdbx_description
1 polymer ?
#
loop_
_entity_poly.entity_id
_entity_poly.type
_entity_poly.pdbx_seq_one_letter_code
_entity_poly.pdbx_strand_id
1 'polypeptide(L)' 'EGAPGEIVTAELVEEVFHVPCRVIDDPETGTPLVVPAAPGTPLRTR' A
#
# COMPACT_ATOMS: atom_id res chain seq x y z
N GLU A 1 -18.98 -7.30 -6.04
CA GLU A 1 -17.90 -7.73 -5.11
C GLU A 1 -17.07 -8.80 -5.78
N GLY A 2 -15.77 -8.80 -5.54
CA GLY A 2 -14.74 -9.71 -6.05
C GLY A 2 -13.74 -9.98 -4.93
N ALA A 3 -12.76 -10.87 -5.14
CA ALA A 3 -11.79 -11.18 -4.10
C ALA A 3 -10.98 -9.92 -3.72
N PRO A 4 -10.56 -9.74 -2.46
CA PRO A 4 -9.77 -8.57 -2.06
C PRO A 4 -8.56 -8.31 -2.98
N GLY A 5 -7.87 -9.37 -3.41
CA GLY A 5 -6.73 -9.26 -4.35
C GLY A 5 -7.07 -8.82 -5.77
N GLU A 6 -8.34 -8.86 -6.17
CA GLU A 6 -8.80 -8.38 -7.48
C GLU A 6 -9.22 -6.90 -7.42
N ILE A 7 -9.48 -6.37 -6.21
CA ILE A 7 -10.06 -5.04 -6.01
C ILE A 7 -9.03 -4.07 -5.45
N VAL A 8 -8.26 -4.51 -4.46
CA VAL A 8 -7.37 -3.62 -3.70
C VAL A 8 -6.14 -3.31 -4.53
N THR A 9 -6.15 -2.16 -5.23
CA THR A 9 -4.98 -1.60 -5.91
C THR A 9 -4.47 -0.35 -5.20
N ALA A 10 -3.24 0.05 -5.50
CA ALA A 10 -2.64 1.25 -4.89
C ALA A 10 -3.41 2.52 -5.30
N GLU A 11 -3.85 2.59 -6.56
CA GLU A 11 -4.61 3.71 -7.10
C GLU A 11 -5.96 3.86 -6.39
N LEU A 12 -6.67 2.73 -6.17
CA LEU A 12 -7.96 2.75 -5.47
C LEU A 12 -7.79 3.20 -4.01
N VAL A 13 -6.75 2.71 -3.33
CA VAL A 13 -6.48 3.11 -1.94
C VAL A 13 -6.13 4.59 -1.88
N GLU A 14 -5.33 5.10 -2.81
CA GLU A 14 -4.99 6.52 -2.86
C GLU A 14 -6.22 7.38 -3.12
N GLU A 15 -7.11 6.99 -4.03
CA GLU A 15 -8.34 7.72 -4.33
C GLU A 15 -9.28 7.80 -3.11
N VAL A 16 -9.46 6.68 -2.39
CA VAL A 16 -10.42 6.62 -1.27
C VAL A 16 -9.84 7.24 0.00
N PHE A 17 -8.58 6.96 0.31
CA PHE A 17 -7.96 7.33 1.58
C PHE A 17 -7.06 8.57 1.49
N HIS A 18 -6.77 9.04 0.27
CA HIS A 18 -5.89 10.20 0.04
C HIS A 18 -4.49 10.00 0.65
N VAL A 19 -4.01 8.75 0.63
CA VAL A 19 -2.71 8.36 1.17
C VAL A 19 -1.92 7.61 0.08
N PRO A 20 -0.75 8.12 -0.33
CA PRO A 20 0.12 7.41 -1.25
C PRO A 20 0.61 6.12 -0.58
N CYS A 21 0.49 5.00 -1.28
CA CYS A 21 0.83 3.70 -0.73
C CYS A 21 1.35 2.73 -1.81
N ARG A 22 1.78 1.56 -1.34
CA ARG A 22 2.04 0.39 -2.18
C ARG A 22 1.13 -0.73 -1.71
N VAL A 23 0.59 -1.50 -2.65
CA VAL A 23 -0.07 -2.78 -2.34
C VAL A 23 0.89 -3.90 -2.74
N ILE A 24 1.11 -4.83 -1.81
CA ILE A 24 1.93 -6.02 -2.02
C ILE A 24 1.17 -7.24 -1.51
N ASP A 25 1.62 -8.44 -1.88
CA ASP A 25 1.13 -9.65 -1.23
C ASP A 25 1.63 -9.70 0.22
N ASP A 26 0.73 -9.99 1.15
CA ASP A 26 1.07 -10.34 2.52
C ASP A 26 1.93 -11.61 2.51
N PRO A 27 3.18 -11.57 3.02
CA PRO A 27 4.05 -12.74 3.00
C PRO A 27 3.52 -13.93 3.82
N GLU A 28 2.61 -13.72 4.76
CA GLU A 28 2.04 -14.78 5.59
C GLU A 28 0.78 -15.40 4.97
N THR A 29 -0.08 -14.57 4.37
CA THR A 29 -1.43 -14.99 3.96
C THR A 29 -1.67 -14.95 2.45
N GLY A 30 -0.82 -14.26 1.69
CA GLY A 30 -1.03 -13.98 0.26
C GLY A 30 -2.20 -13.04 -0.02
N THR A 31 -2.82 -12.43 1.01
CA THR A 31 -3.85 -11.40 0.83
C THR A 31 -3.21 -10.01 0.64
N PRO A 32 -3.93 -9.01 0.13
CA PRO A 32 -3.34 -7.68 -0.09
C PRO A 32 -2.93 -7.00 1.22
N LEU A 33 -1.66 -6.59 1.29
CA LEU A 33 -1.11 -5.74 2.36
C LEU A 33 -0.83 -4.33 1.83
N VAL A 34 -1.44 -3.32 2.45
CA VAL A 34 -1.25 -1.91 2.11
C VAL A 34 -0.13 -1.31 2.98
N VAL A 35 0.91 -0.80 2.33
CA VAL A 35 2.05 -0.14 2.98
C VAL A 35 2.06 1.35 2.63
N PRO A 36 1.75 2.25 3.59
CA PRO A 36 1.82 3.69 3.36
C PRO A 36 3.23 4.14 3.00
N ALA A 37 3.34 5.10 2.07
CA ALA A 37 4.62 5.74 1.79
C ALA A 37 5.06 6.57 3.00
N ALA A 38 6.26 6.33 3.51
CA ALA A 38 6.81 7.18 4.57
C ALA A 38 7.07 8.58 3.99
N PRO A 39 6.69 9.67 4.70
CA PRO A 39 7.15 11.00 4.34
C PRO A 39 8.67 10.96 4.34
N GLY A 40 9.28 11.41 3.23
CA GLY A 40 10.71 11.29 3.00
C GLY A 40 11.50 11.83 4.19
N THR A 41 11.99 10.92 5.04
CA THR A 41 12.89 11.32 6.12
C THR A 41 14.20 11.67 5.42
N PRO A 42 14.70 12.91 5.55
CA PRO A 42 15.98 13.26 4.96
C PRO A 42 17.02 12.27 5.49
N LEU A 43 17.72 11.61 4.56
CA LEU A 43 18.82 10.72 4.92
C LEU A 43 19.77 11.53 5.80
N ARG A 44 19.92 11.15 7.07
CA ARG A 44 20.95 11.77 7.91
C ARG A 44 22.29 11.23 7.45
N THR A 45 22.97 12.02 6.62
CA THR A 45 24.37 11.79 6.27
C THR A 45 25.16 11.70 7.57
N ARG A 46 25.83 10.57 7.79
CA ARG A 46 26.84 10.44 8.84
C ARG A 46 28.08 11.24 8.49
#